data_AF-A0A7X7JC21-F1
#
_entry.id   AF-A0A7X7JC21-F1
#
_cell.length_a   1.000
_cell.length_b   1.000
_cell.length_c   1.000
_cell.angle_alpha   90.00
_cell.angle_beta   90.00
_cell.angle_gamma   90.00
#
_symmetry.space_group_name_H-M   'P 1'
#
loop_
_entity.id
_entity.type
_entity.pdbx_description
1 polymer ?
#
loop_
_entity_poly.entity_id
_entity_poly.type
_entity_poly.pdbx_seq_one_letter_code
_entity_poly.pdbx_strand_id
1 'polypeptide(L)'
;MVAAAVGAVTAAPDGAPSLVDRLDALAEAARLAEDVLPDDLHAAVDELVARAGDRLRLPDHTVVALAGPTGSGKSSLLNVLAGEPVAEVAATRPTTAEALALVRADGAGPLLDWLGVRRRHHLGAGEGLVVLDLPDHDSVVTDHRLEAERLVGLVDLLVWVVDPQKYADASVHERYL
;
A
#
# COMPACT_ATOMS: atom_id res chain seq x y z
N MET A 1 -16.29 -14.74 25.92
CA MET A 1 -16.89 -14.80 24.57
C MET A 1 -17.19 -13.39 24.13
N VAL A 2 -16.30 -12.80 23.33
CA VAL A 2 -16.59 -11.56 22.62
C VAL A 2 -16.39 -11.90 21.15
N ALA A 3 -17.50 -11.98 20.41
CA ALA A 3 -17.50 -12.15 18.97
C ALA A 3 -17.11 -10.82 18.35
N ALA A 4 -15.93 -10.76 17.72
CA ALA A 4 -15.55 -9.65 16.86
C ALA A 4 -16.08 -9.97 15.46
N ALA A 5 -17.09 -9.22 15.02
CA ALA A 5 -17.54 -9.22 13.65
C ALA A 5 -16.47 -8.55 12.78
N VAL A 6 -15.70 -9.36 12.05
CA VAL A 6 -14.92 -8.87 10.91
C VAL A 6 -15.93 -8.59 9.80
N GLY A 7 -16.01 -7.32 9.41
CA GLY A 7 -16.99 -6.82 8.45
C GLY A 7 -16.91 -7.59 7.13
N ALA A 8 -18.04 -8.18 6.74
CA ALA A 8 -18.24 -8.65 5.40
C ALA A 8 -17.99 -7.48 4.44
N VAL A 9 -17.00 -7.62 3.55
CA VAL A 9 -17.01 -6.91 2.27
C VAL A 9 -18.38 -7.19 1.68
N THR A 10 -19.21 -6.15 1.58
CA THR A 10 -20.56 -6.26 1.03
C THR A 10 -20.46 -6.85 -0.37
N ALA A 11 -20.94 -8.08 -0.54
CA ALA A 11 -21.12 -8.66 -1.86
C ALA A 11 -21.94 -7.65 -2.70
N ALA A 12 -21.47 -7.36 -3.92
CA ALA A 12 -22.20 -6.51 -4.84
C ALA A 12 -23.64 -7.03 -4.99
N PRO A 13 -24.65 -6.16 -5.09
CA PRO A 13 -26.04 -6.60 -5.26
C PRO A 13 -26.16 -7.49 -6.51
N ASP A 14 -26.96 -8.55 -6.42
CA ASP A 14 -27.20 -9.49 -7.53
C ASP A 14 -27.58 -8.72 -8.81
N GLY A 15 -26.72 -8.79 -9.83
CA GLY A 15 -26.89 -8.14 -11.13
C GLY A 15 -26.05 -6.89 -11.40
N ALA A 16 -25.26 -6.40 -10.44
CA ALA A 16 -24.27 -5.37 -10.72
C ALA A 16 -23.10 -5.94 -11.57
N PRO A 17 -22.57 -5.19 -12.55
CA PRO A 17 -21.41 -5.63 -13.33
C PRO A 17 -20.23 -5.89 -12.39
N SER A 18 -19.53 -7.01 -12.61
CA SER A 18 -18.36 -7.37 -11.82
C SER A 18 -17.26 -6.33 -11.99
N LEU A 19 -16.26 -6.33 -11.11
CA LEU A 19 -15.10 -5.45 -11.27
C LEU A 19 -14.38 -5.69 -12.61
N VAL A 20 -14.33 -6.95 -13.05
CA VAL A 20 -13.77 -7.33 -14.37
C VAL A 20 -14.58 -6.68 -15.49
N ASP A 21 -15.92 -6.82 -15.48
CA ASP A 21 -16.78 -6.21 -16.49
C ASP A 21 -16.62 -4.68 -16.54
N ARG A 22 -16.43 -4.04 -15.38
CA ARG A 22 -16.23 -2.59 -15.28
C ARG A 22 -14.87 -2.16 -15.82
N LEU A 23 -13.82 -2.95 -15.62
CA LEU A 23 -12.49 -2.67 -16.18
C LEU A 23 -12.48 -2.87 -17.69
N ASP A 24 -13.12 -3.92 -18.20
CA ASP A 24 -13.26 -4.17 -19.64
C ASP A 24 -14.06 -3.05 -20.32
N ALA A 25 -15.16 -2.60 -19.70
CA ALA A 25 -15.94 -1.47 -20.20
C ALA A 25 -15.14 -0.16 -20.18
N LEU A 26 -14.30 0.07 -19.16
CA LEU A 26 -13.44 1.26 -19.09
C LEU A 26 -12.37 1.24 -20.19
N ALA A 27 -11.73 0.09 -20.41
CA ALA A 27 -10.72 -0.09 -21.46
C ALA A 27 -11.33 0.14 -22.85
N GLU A 28 -12.53 -0.40 -23.10
CA GLU A 28 -13.24 -0.19 -24.36
C GLU A 28 -13.66 1.27 -24.55
N ALA A 29 -14.13 1.93 -23.49
CA ALA A 29 -14.49 3.35 -23.54
C ALA A 29 -13.28 4.24 -23.86
N ALA A 30 -12.11 3.98 -23.26
CA ALA A 30 -10.88 4.69 -23.57
C ALA A 30 -10.47 4.49 -25.04
N ARG A 31 -10.48 3.23 -25.51
CA ARG A 31 -10.17 2.89 -26.91
C ARG A 31 -11.10 3.59 -27.92
N LEU A 32 -12.40 3.68 -27.62
CA LEU A 32 -13.36 4.38 -28.49
C LEU A 32 -13.19 5.91 -28.47
N ALA A 33 -12.58 6.46 -27.43
CA ALA A 33 -12.37 7.89 -27.24
C ALA A 33 -10.94 8.33 -27.55
N GLU A 34 -10.15 7.50 -28.25
CA GLU A 34 -8.74 7.74 -28.61
C GLU A 34 -8.52 9.16 -29.16
N ASP A 35 -9.34 9.57 -30.13
CA ASP A 35 -9.22 10.89 -30.78
C ASP A 35 -9.83 12.07 -30.00
N VAL A 36 -10.40 11.81 -28.81
CA VAL A 36 -11.19 12.80 -28.05
C VAL A 36 -10.58 13.11 -26.68
N LEU A 37 -10.03 12.11 -25.98
CA LEU A 37 -9.42 12.35 -24.67
C LEU A 37 -7.99 12.91 -24.83
N PRO A 38 -7.56 13.77 -23.89
CA PRO A 38 -6.15 14.14 -23.76
C PRO A 38 -5.24 12.92 -23.58
N ASP A 39 -4.03 12.97 -24.16
CA ASP A 39 -3.04 11.88 -24.11
C ASP A 39 -2.70 11.44 -22.67
N ASP A 40 -2.65 12.38 -21.72
CA ASP A 40 -2.37 12.11 -20.31
C ASP A 40 -3.52 11.33 -19.64
N LEU A 41 -4.77 11.61 -20.00
CA LEU A 41 -5.91 10.88 -19.50
C LEU A 41 -5.98 9.46 -20.07
N HIS A 42 -5.67 9.29 -21.36
CA HIS A 42 -5.53 7.95 -21.97
C HIS A 42 -4.48 7.12 -21.26
N ALA A 43 -3.27 7.67 -21.09
CA ALA A 43 -2.18 6.99 -20.40
C ALA A 43 -2.58 6.60 -18.97
N ALA A 44 -3.29 7.47 -18.25
CA ALA A 44 -3.76 7.18 -16.89
C ALA A 44 -4.80 6.05 -16.84
N VAL A 45 -5.70 5.96 -17.82
CA VAL A 45 -6.68 4.86 -17.92
C VAL A 45 -5.99 3.54 -18.25
N ASP A 46 -5.08 3.54 -19.22
CA ASP A 46 -4.31 2.35 -19.59
C ASP A 46 -3.50 1.81 -18.41
N GLU A 47 -2.82 2.69 -17.69
CA GLU A 47 -2.08 2.33 -16.49
C GLU A 47 -3.00 1.74 -15.40
N LEU A 48 -4.18 2.32 -15.21
CA LEU A 48 -5.15 1.83 -14.23
C LEU A 48 -5.71 0.46 -14.59
N VAL A 49 -6.10 0.26 -15.85
CA VAL A 49 -6.62 -1.03 -16.34
C VAL A 49 -5.55 -2.11 -16.23
N ALA A 50 -4.32 -1.82 -16.66
CA ALA A 50 -3.21 -2.75 -16.55
C ALA A 50 -2.95 -3.14 -15.08
N ARG A 51 -2.81 -2.15 -14.19
CA ARG A 51 -2.56 -2.35 -12.76
C ARG A 51 -3.66 -3.15 -12.08
N ALA A 52 -4.92 -2.81 -12.32
CA ALA A 52 -6.07 -3.52 -11.74
C ALA A 52 -6.17 -4.94 -12.28
N GLY A 53 -5.96 -5.13 -13.58
CA GLY A 53 -5.93 -6.46 -14.21
C GLY A 53 -4.83 -7.35 -13.65
N ASP A 54 -3.63 -6.81 -13.44
CA ASP A 54 -2.53 -7.54 -12.82
C ASP A 54 -2.84 -7.91 -11.38
N ARG A 55 -3.37 -6.98 -10.59
CA ARG A 55 -3.76 -7.23 -9.20
C ARG A 55 -4.82 -8.32 -9.05
N LEU A 56 -5.79 -8.37 -9.97
CA LEU A 56 -6.86 -9.38 -9.97
C LEU A 56 -6.38 -10.80 -10.30
N ARG A 57 -5.21 -10.94 -10.93
CA ARG A 57 -4.58 -12.25 -11.20
C ARG A 57 -3.75 -12.78 -10.04
N LEU A 58 -3.50 -11.96 -9.02
CA LEU A 58 -2.70 -12.29 -7.85
C LEU A 58 -3.57 -12.89 -6.73
N PRO A 59 -2.97 -13.60 -5.77
CA PRO A 59 -3.69 -14.09 -4.60
C PRO A 59 -4.45 -12.98 -3.86
N ASP A 60 -5.61 -13.34 -3.33
CA ASP A 60 -6.43 -12.44 -2.53
C ASP A 60 -5.82 -12.30 -1.12
N HIS A 61 -4.96 -11.31 -0.97
CA HIS A 61 -4.31 -10.94 0.28
C HIS A 61 -4.50 -9.45 0.48
N THR A 62 -4.76 -9.03 1.72
CA THR A 62 -4.82 -7.61 2.08
C THR A 62 -3.41 -7.07 2.31
N VAL A 63 -3.07 -6.00 1.61
CA VAL A 63 -1.81 -5.26 1.75
C VAL A 63 -2.08 -3.97 2.51
N VAL A 64 -1.45 -3.84 3.68
CA VAL A 64 -1.53 -2.67 4.54
C VAL A 64 -0.18 -1.97 4.56
N ALA A 65 -0.11 -0.68 4.26
CA ALA A 65 1.11 0.10 4.42
C ALA A 65 1.07 0.94 5.70
N LEU A 66 2.18 0.94 6.45
CA LEU A 66 2.46 1.93 7.48
C LEU A 66 3.16 3.12 6.82
N ALA A 67 2.55 4.30 6.93
CA ALA A 67 3.08 5.56 6.38
C ALA A 67 3.17 6.63 7.47
N GLY A 68 3.98 7.65 7.24
CA GLY A 68 4.26 8.69 8.23
C GLY A 68 5.68 9.23 8.09
N PRO A 69 5.99 10.37 8.75
CA PRO A 69 7.30 11.00 8.64
C PRO A 69 8.40 10.18 9.34
N THR A 70 9.64 10.56 9.08
CA THR A 70 10.79 10.01 9.81
C THR A 70 10.60 10.17 11.32
N GLY A 71 10.84 9.10 12.06
CA GLY A 71 10.72 9.06 13.51
C GLY A 71 9.30 8.94 14.05
N SER A 72 8.27 8.73 13.20
CA SER A 72 6.89 8.57 13.68
C SER A 72 6.60 7.22 14.35
N GLY A 73 7.54 6.28 14.32
CA GLY A 73 7.41 4.97 14.98
C GLY A 73 6.86 3.84 14.10
N LYS A 74 6.80 3.98 12.77
CA LYS A 74 6.36 2.91 11.84
C LYS A 74 7.11 1.59 12.04
N SER A 75 8.44 1.62 12.02
CA SER A 75 9.28 0.44 12.20
C SER A 75 9.16 -0.16 13.61
N SER A 76 8.95 0.69 14.63
CA SER A 76 8.65 0.23 16.00
C SER A 76 7.31 -0.51 16.05
N LEU A 77 6.26 0.03 15.40
CA LEU A 77 4.96 -0.62 15.30
C LEU A 77 5.07 -1.95 14.55
N LEU A 78 5.83 -2.00 13.45
CA LEU A 78 6.07 -3.23 12.70
C LEU A 78 6.74 -4.30 13.58
N ASN A 79 7.74 -3.95 14.38
CA ASN A 79 8.40 -4.86 15.31
C ASN A 79 7.44 -5.40 16.38
N VAL A 80 6.55 -4.54 16.89
CA VAL A 80 5.50 -4.98 17.83
C VAL A 80 4.55 -5.98 17.16
N LEU A 81 4.16 -5.74 15.91
CA LEU A 81 3.32 -6.66 15.14
C LEU A 81 4.03 -7.98 14.81
N ALA A 82 5.34 -7.93 14.57
CA ALA A 82 6.17 -9.12 14.33
C ALA A 82 6.41 -9.93 15.61
N GLY A 83 6.40 -9.28 16.78
CA GLY A 83 6.80 -9.88 18.05
C GLY A 83 8.32 -9.99 18.22
N GLU A 84 9.10 -9.48 17.27
CA GLU A 84 10.56 -9.51 17.25
C GLU A 84 11.15 -8.32 16.44
N PRO A 85 12.44 -7.97 16.61
CA PRO A 85 13.03 -6.79 15.98
C PRO A 85 13.41 -7.05 14.51
N VAL A 86 12.44 -6.99 13.61
CA VAL A 86 12.60 -7.24 12.15
C VAL A 86 12.94 -5.99 11.34
N ALA A 87 12.56 -4.82 11.85
CA ALA A 87 12.77 -3.51 11.25
C ALA A 87 13.75 -2.69 12.10
N GLU A 88 14.62 -1.94 11.44
CA GLU A 88 15.59 -1.08 12.11
C GLU A 88 14.89 0.17 12.65
N VAL A 89 15.04 0.44 13.95
CA VAL A 89 14.50 1.62 14.63
C VAL A 89 15.66 2.58 14.88
N ALA A 90 16.11 3.29 13.86
CA ALA A 90 17.17 4.29 14.01
C ALA A 90 16.57 5.70 14.13
N ALA A 91 16.80 6.36 15.28
CA ALA A 91 16.39 7.75 15.52
C ALA A 91 17.23 8.79 14.74
N THR A 92 18.36 8.37 14.17
CA THR A 92 19.27 9.17 13.34
C THR A 92 19.74 8.30 12.16
N ARG A 93 19.74 8.87 10.95
CA ARG A 93 19.91 8.20 9.64
C ARG A 93 21.04 7.14 9.58
N PRO A 94 20.88 6.09 8.74
CA PRO A 94 20.17 6.11 7.46
C PRO A 94 18.79 5.43 7.49
N THR A 95 17.82 6.13 6.88
CA THR A 95 16.43 5.74 6.62
C THR A 95 16.35 4.41 5.87
N THR A 96 15.38 3.57 6.23
CA THR A 96 14.96 2.35 5.51
C THR A 96 14.92 2.61 4.00
N ALA A 97 15.92 2.11 3.28
CA ALA A 97 16.07 2.36 1.83
C ALA A 97 15.16 1.45 0.98
N GLU A 98 14.74 0.32 1.53
CA GLU A 98 13.87 -0.65 0.88
C GLU A 98 12.70 -1.00 1.80
N ALA A 99 11.47 -1.03 1.27
CA ALA A 99 10.29 -1.44 2.02
C ALA A 99 10.45 -2.86 2.60
N LEU A 100 9.93 -3.09 3.81
CA LEU A 100 9.92 -4.39 4.48
C LEU A 100 8.49 -4.91 4.57
N ALA A 101 8.25 -6.13 4.11
CA ALA A 101 6.98 -6.83 4.28
C ALA A 101 7.00 -7.76 5.49
N LEU A 102 5.99 -7.65 6.34
CA LEU A 102 5.59 -8.63 7.32
C LEU A 102 4.46 -9.48 6.74
N VAL A 103 4.67 -10.79 6.61
CA VAL A 103 3.82 -11.69 5.83
C VAL A 103 3.15 -12.71 6.75
N ARG A 104 1.83 -12.65 6.83
CA ARG A 104 0.95 -13.63 7.48
C ARG A 104 -0.05 -14.14 6.44
N ALA A 105 0.48 -14.79 5.42
CA ALA A 105 -0.26 -15.23 4.24
C ALA A 105 0.48 -16.38 3.56
N ASP A 106 -0.26 -17.37 3.08
CA ASP A 106 0.28 -18.44 2.25
C ASP A 106 0.29 -18.01 0.78
N GLY A 107 1.40 -18.24 0.09
CA GLY A 107 1.50 -17.97 -1.35
C GLY A 107 1.65 -16.50 -1.74
N ALA A 108 1.99 -15.59 -0.81
CA ALA A 108 2.15 -14.16 -1.09
C ALA A 108 3.34 -13.78 -2.00
N GLY A 109 4.16 -14.74 -2.44
CA GLY A 109 5.35 -14.51 -3.26
C GLY A 109 5.08 -13.66 -4.52
N PRO A 110 4.18 -14.09 -5.43
CA PRO A 110 3.87 -13.34 -6.64
C PRO A 110 3.34 -11.91 -6.37
N LEU A 111 2.58 -11.74 -5.29
CA LEU A 111 2.10 -10.41 -4.88
C LEU A 111 3.26 -9.51 -4.44
N LEU A 112 4.17 -10.03 -3.62
CA LEU A 112 5.34 -9.28 -3.15
C LEU A 112 6.34 -9.00 -4.28
N ASP A 113 6.44 -9.89 -5.27
CA ASP A 113 7.23 -9.68 -6.48
C ASP A 113 6.64 -8.55 -7.33
N TRP A 114 5.31 -8.55 -7.55
CA TRP A 114 4.59 -7.48 -8.25
C TRP A 114 4.70 -6.13 -7.52
N LEU A 115 4.61 -6.15 -6.19
CA LEU A 115 4.84 -4.97 -5.36
C LEU A 115 6.31 -4.52 -5.37
N GLY A 116 7.27 -5.32 -5.85
CA GLY A 116 8.69 -5.00 -5.84
C GLY A 116 9.36 -5.09 -4.46
N VAL A 117 8.69 -5.71 -3.47
CA VAL A 117 9.19 -5.78 -2.09
C VAL A 117 10.10 -6.99 -1.92
N ARG A 118 11.40 -6.74 -1.78
CA ARG A 118 12.42 -7.80 -1.66
C ARG A 118 12.60 -8.29 -0.24
N ARG A 119 12.52 -7.39 0.74
CA ARG A 119 12.66 -7.72 2.16
C ARG A 119 11.34 -8.25 2.70
N ARG A 120 11.33 -9.52 3.12
CA ARG A 120 10.14 -10.25 3.55
C ARG A 120 10.43 -10.98 4.85
N HIS A 121 9.56 -10.81 5.83
CA HIS A 121 9.60 -11.52 7.10
C HIS A 121 8.30 -12.30 7.26
N HIS A 122 8.39 -13.64 7.28
CA HIS A 122 7.23 -14.52 7.32
C HIS A 122 6.91 -14.93 8.75
N LEU A 123 5.71 -14.59 9.23
CA LEU A 123 5.19 -14.99 10.54
C LEU A 123 4.44 -16.33 10.51
N GLY A 124 4.53 -17.06 9.40
CA GLY A 124 3.84 -18.32 9.13
C GLY A 124 2.53 -18.15 8.34
N ALA A 125 1.79 -19.26 8.24
CA ALA A 125 0.48 -19.31 7.60
C ALA A 125 -0.52 -18.36 8.29
N GLY A 126 -1.50 -17.87 7.55
CA GLY A 126 -2.53 -17.01 8.14
C GLY A 126 -3.47 -16.39 7.12
N GLU A 127 -4.20 -15.37 7.60
CA GLU A 127 -5.43 -14.84 6.99
C GLU A 127 -5.22 -13.96 5.74
N GLY A 128 -4.11 -14.14 5.02
CA GLY A 128 -3.85 -13.37 3.82
C GLY A 128 -3.46 -11.92 4.10
N LEU A 129 -2.72 -11.64 5.17
CA LEU A 129 -2.30 -10.28 5.53
C LEU A 129 -0.82 -10.03 5.20
N VAL A 130 -0.54 -8.91 4.53
CA VAL A 130 0.80 -8.37 4.29
C VAL A 130 0.85 -6.95 4.84
N VAL A 131 1.77 -6.68 5.78
CA VAL A 131 2.00 -5.33 6.32
C VAL A 131 3.34 -4.79 5.80
N LEU A 132 3.34 -3.64 5.15
CA LEU A 132 4.53 -2.98 4.63
C LEU A 132 4.97 -1.86 5.57
N ASP A 133 6.24 -1.86 5.96
CA ASP A 133 6.92 -0.67 6.48
C ASP A 133 7.55 0.07 5.29
N LEU A 134 6.98 1.23 4.96
CA LEU A 134 7.41 2.03 3.82
C LEU A 134 8.57 2.95 4.20
N PRO A 135 9.44 3.30 3.24
CA PRO A 135 10.38 4.40 3.39
C PRO A 135 9.65 5.70 3.78
N ASP A 136 10.36 6.58 4.47
CA ASP A 136 9.80 7.86 4.89
C ASP A 136 9.44 8.74 3.69
N HIS A 137 8.18 9.22 3.65
CA HIS A 137 7.71 10.13 2.59
C HIS A 137 8.44 11.49 2.59
N ASP A 138 8.95 11.91 3.75
CA ASP A 138 9.76 13.13 3.93
C ASP A 138 11.25 12.91 3.70
N SER A 139 11.63 11.77 3.13
CA SER A 139 13.03 11.48 2.76
C SER A 139 13.56 12.51 1.75
N VAL A 140 14.74 13.04 2.04
CA VAL A 140 15.51 13.88 1.10
C VAL A 140 16.15 13.06 -0.02
N VAL A 141 16.10 11.73 0.08
CA VAL A 141 16.56 10.81 -0.97
C VAL A 141 15.37 10.57 -1.90
N THR A 142 15.48 11.04 -3.14
CA THR A 142 14.40 10.98 -4.14
C THR A 142 13.89 9.56 -4.37
N ASP A 143 14.79 8.57 -4.47
CA ASP A 143 14.42 7.17 -4.74
C ASP A 143 13.51 6.59 -3.64
N HIS A 144 13.77 6.93 -2.37
CA HIS A 144 12.94 6.45 -1.25
C HIS A 144 11.52 7.01 -1.32
N ARG A 145 11.39 8.30 -1.70
CA ARG A 145 10.09 8.95 -1.83
C ARG A 145 9.31 8.35 -3.01
N LEU A 146 9.94 8.16 -4.16
CA LEU A 146 9.30 7.55 -5.33
C LEU A 146 8.83 6.13 -5.03
N GLU A 147 9.62 5.34 -4.32
CA GLU A 147 9.23 3.99 -3.92
C GLU A 147 8.05 3.99 -2.93
N ALA A 148 8.04 4.90 -1.96
CA ALA A 148 6.92 5.06 -1.04
C ALA A 148 5.64 5.49 -1.78
N GLU A 149 5.72 6.49 -2.67
CA GLU A 149 4.60 6.95 -3.50
C GLU A 149 4.03 5.83 -4.38
N ARG A 150 4.91 5.05 -5.03
CA ARG A 150 4.53 3.89 -5.83
C ARG A 150 3.78 2.86 -5.01
N LEU A 151 4.31 2.46 -3.84
CA LEU A 151 3.68 1.46 -2.98
C LEU A 151 2.35 1.94 -2.40
N VAL A 152 2.23 3.22 -2.05
CA VAL A 152 0.97 3.82 -1.58
C VAL A 152 -0.15 3.69 -2.63
N GLY A 153 0.17 3.77 -3.93
CA GLY A 153 -0.79 3.55 -5.01
C GLY A 153 -1.20 2.09 -5.23
N LEU A 154 -0.55 1.13 -4.57
CA LEU A 154 -0.73 -0.31 -4.79
C LEU A 154 -1.29 -1.05 -3.57
N VAL A 155 -1.36 -0.41 -2.40
CA VAL A 155 -1.86 -1.03 -1.17
C VAL A 155 -3.38 -0.94 -1.06
N ASP A 156 -3.98 -1.88 -0.34
CA ASP A 156 -5.43 -1.92 -0.08
C ASP A 156 -5.80 -0.99 1.09
N LEU A 157 -4.89 -0.77 2.03
CA LEU A 157 -5.08 0.10 3.20
C LEU A 157 -3.81 0.87 3.54
N LEU A 158 -3.97 2.16 3.88
CA LEU A 158 -2.90 3.00 4.41
C LEU A 158 -3.17 3.34 5.88
N VAL A 159 -2.20 3.05 6.74
CA VAL A 159 -2.21 3.42 8.17
C VAL A 159 -1.20 4.53 8.38
N TRP A 160 -1.69 5.74 8.63
CA TRP A 160 -0.83 6.89 8.90
C TRP A 160 -0.44 6.95 10.38
N VAL A 161 0.84 6.70 10.65
CA VAL A 161 1.43 6.72 11.99
C VAL A 161 1.94 8.12 12.28
N VAL A 162 1.36 8.74 13.30
CA VAL A 162 1.77 10.06 13.83
C VAL A 162 2.43 9.89 15.19
N ASP A 163 3.43 10.74 15.46
CA ASP A 163 4.05 10.84 16.78
C ASP A 163 3.54 12.10 17.51
N PRO A 164 3.02 11.98 18.74
CA PRO A 164 2.49 13.11 19.50
C PRO A 164 3.58 14.06 20.06
N GLN A 165 4.86 13.67 20.10
CA GLN A 165 5.96 14.58 20.52
C GLN A 165 6.35 15.56 19.40
N LYS A 166 6.05 15.25 18.12
CA LYS A 166 6.21 16.18 16.98
C LYS A 166 5.10 17.24 16.83
N TYR A 167 4.00 17.18 17.61
CA TYR A 167 3.00 18.27 17.66
C TYR A 167 3.56 19.59 18.21
N ALA A 168 4.76 19.58 18.81
CA ALA A 168 5.45 20.77 19.27
C ALA A 168 6.27 21.48 18.18
N ASP A 169 6.47 20.88 17.01
CA ASP A 169 7.16 21.50 15.87
C ASP A 169 6.15 21.95 14.81
N ALA A 170 5.99 23.27 14.70
CA ALA A 170 4.94 24.03 14.01
C ALA A 170 4.72 23.77 12.50
N SER A 171 5.30 22.73 11.90
CA SER A 171 5.30 22.48 10.45
C SER A 171 3.93 22.11 9.85
N VAL A 172 3.00 21.56 10.64
CA VAL A 172 1.66 21.17 10.14
C VAL A 172 0.73 22.39 9.98
N HIS A 173 0.91 23.44 10.78
CA HIS A 173 0.08 24.66 10.68
C HIS A 173 0.48 25.56 9.52
N GLU A 174 1.75 25.59 9.10
CA GLU A 174 2.18 26.53 8.05
C GLU A 174 1.86 26.06 6.62
N ARG A 175 1.51 24.79 6.39
CA ARG A 175 1.30 24.25 5.03
C ARG A 175 -0.08 23.68 4.73
N TYR A 176 -0.94 23.47 5.73
CA TYR A 176 -2.23 22.82 5.52
C TYR A 176 -3.43 23.48 6.20
N LEU A 177 -3.25 24.56 6.98
CA LEU A 177 -4.35 25.39 7.50
C LEU A 177 -4.21 26.85 7.08
#